data_AF-A0A7V9DXQ6-F1
#
_entry.id   AF-A0A7V9DXQ6-F1
#
_cell.length_a   1.000
_cell.length_b   1.000
_cell.length_c   1.000
_cell.angle_alpha   90.00
_cell.angle_beta   90.00
_cell.angle_gamma   90.00
#
_symmetry.space_group_name_H-M   'P 1'
#
loop_
_entity.id
_entity.type
_entity.pdbx_description
1 polymer ?
#
loop_
_entity_poly.entity_id
_entity_poly.type
_entity_poly.pdbx_seq_one_letter_code
_entity_poly.pdbx_strand_id
1 'polypeptide(L)'
;RHTIDEQSPLHGETMETLQASGARLVASVVCIETVIPAAVQSQQDYSWRDVRFGERFVDIYTERGEEQITVDYGRLHETEPVLPS
;
A
#
# COMPACT_ATOMS: atom_id res chain seq x y z
N ARG A 1 5.85 -4.37 1.39
CA ARG A 1 4.93 -5.16 2.23
C ARG A 1 5.44 -5.14 3.67
N HIS A 2 4.56 -5.03 4.65
CA HIS A 2 4.87 -5.18 6.06
C HIS A 2 4.20 -6.46 6.56
N THR A 3 4.94 -7.40 7.11
CA THR A 3 4.37 -8.62 7.69
C THR A 3 3.99 -8.33 9.14
N ILE A 4 2.76 -8.66 9.52
CA ILE A 4 2.29 -8.49 10.90
C ILE A 4 2.57 -9.80 11.66
N ASP A 5 3.75 -9.87 12.26
CA ASP A 5 4.15 -10.91 13.22
C ASP A 5 4.17 -10.35 14.66
N GLU A 6 4.62 -11.14 15.64
CA GLU A 6 4.65 -10.76 17.07
C GLU A 6 5.50 -9.51 17.38
N GLN A 7 6.41 -9.12 16.48
CA GLN A 7 7.26 -7.92 16.66
C GLN A 7 6.63 -6.67 16.05
N SER A 8 5.56 -6.82 15.26
CA SER A 8 4.87 -5.71 14.62
C SER A 8 4.13 -4.86 15.66
N PRO A 9 4.18 -3.51 15.57
CA PRO A 9 3.33 -2.65 16.39
C PRO A 9 1.84 -2.78 16.05
N LEU A 10 1.52 -3.49 14.95
CA LEU A 10 0.16 -3.80 14.53
C LEU A 10 -0.28 -5.22 14.95
N HIS A 11 0.55 -5.94 15.72
CA HIS A 11 0.22 -7.29 16.15
C HIS A 11 -1.02 -7.31 17.04
N GLY A 12 -2.06 -8.02 16.61
CA GLY A 12 -3.34 -8.11 17.36
C GLY A 12 -4.25 -6.88 17.24
N GLU A 13 -3.87 -5.88 16.44
CA GLU A 13 -4.73 -4.71 16.19
C GLU A 13 -5.95 -5.08 15.35
N THR A 14 -7.11 -4.53 15.74
CA THR A 14 -8.37 -4.60 14.98
C THR A 14 -8.74 -3.20 14.46
N MET A 15 -9.78 -3.12 13.63
CA MET A 15 -10.27 -1.82 13.17
C MET A 15 -10.69 -0.92 14.35
N GLU A 16 -11.32 -1.51 15.36
CA GLU A 16 -11.79 -0.81 16.55
C GLU A 16 -10.63 -0.25 17.37
N THR A 17 -9.53 -1.00 17.54
CA THR A 17 -8.36 -0.55 18.30
C THR A 17 -7.57 0.51 17.54
N LEU A 18 -7.46 0.40 16.21
CA LEU A 18 -6.87 1.44 15.36
C LEU A 18 -7.70 2.73 15.39
N GLN A 19 -9.03 2.63 15.39
CA GLN A 19 -9.91 3.77 15.53
C GLN A 19 -9.80 4.43 16.91
N ALA A 20 -9.82 3.63 17.98
CA ALA A 20 -9.75 4.12 19.36
C ALA A 20 -8.43 4.84 19.66
N SER A 21 -7.32 4.36 19.11
CA SER A 21 -6.00 4.99 19.21
C SER A 21 -5.80 6.18 18.27
N GLY A 22 -6.69 6.37 17.29
CA GLY A 22 -6.51 7.38 16.25
C GLY A 22 -5.27 7.11 15.39
N ALA A 23 -4.98 5.83 15.11
CA ALA A 23 -3.75 5.39 14.46
C ALA A 23 -3.48 6.13 13.13
N ARG A 24 -2.20 6.41 12.90
CA ARG A 24 -1.67 6.93 11.63
C ARG A 24 -0.42 6.15 11.22
N LEU A 25 -0.39 5.76 9.96
CA LEU A 25 0.76 5.13 9.32
C LEU A 25 1.36 6.12 8.32
N VAL A 26 2.67 6.31 8.38
CA VAL A 26 3.40 7.19 7.48
C VAL A 26 4.29 6.34 6.58
N ALA A 27 4.05 6.40 5.27
CA ALA A 27 4.90 5.78 4.27
C ALA A 27 5.84 6.84 3.68
N SER A 28 7.15 6.61 3.74
CA SER A 28 8.16 7.53 3.19
C SER A 28 8.97 6.82 2.11
N VAL A 29 9.19 7.49 1.00
CA VAL A 29 10.06 7.03 -0.10
C VAL A 29 11.16 8.05 -0.29
N VAL A 30 12.40 7.58 -0.28
CA VAL A 30 13.59 8.37 -0.64
C VAL A 30 14.15 7.80 -1.93
N CYS A 31 14.36 8.66 -2.92
CA CYS A 31 14.87 8.30 -4.23
C CYS A 31 16.00 9.24 -4.63
N ILE A 32 16.83 8.81 -5.57
CA ILE A 32 17.78 9.69 -6.27
C ILE A 32 17.17 10.05 -7.62
N GLU A 33 16.99 11.34 -7.87
CA GLU A 33 16.52 11.82 -9.17
C GLU A 33 17.63 11.62 -10.22
N THR A 34 17.24 11.23 -11.44
CA THR A 34 18.18 10.72 -12.46
C THR A 34 18.73 11.82 -13.37
N VAL A 35 18.01 12.93 -13.52
CA VAL A 35 18.41 14.09 -14.32
C VAL A 35 19.35 15.01 -13.53
N ILE A 36 19.06 15.23 -12.26
CA ILE A 36 19.79 16.01 -11.27
C ILE A 36 20.05 15.06 -10.09
N PRO A 37 21.28 14.55 -9.91
CA PRO A 37 21.59 13.55 -8.89
C PRO A 37 21.47 14.13 -7.48
N ALA A 38 20.25 14.15 -6.96
CA ALA A 38 19.88 14.67 -5.67
C ALA A 38 18.85 13.75 -5.02
N ALA A 39 18.90 13.69 -3.69
CA ALA A 39 17.92 12.94 -2.92
C ALA A 39 16.58 13.70 -2.92
N VAL A 40 15.52 13.00 -3.33
CA VAL A 40 14.13 13.46 -3.25
C VAL A 40 13.40 12.57 -2.26
N GLN A 41 12.59 13.18 -1.40
CA GLN A 41 11.77 12.48 -0.42
C GLN A 41 10.30 12.80 -0.66
N SER A 42 9.46 11.77 -0.63
CA SER A 42 8.00 11.88 -0.63
C SER A 42 7.43 11.12 0.55
N GLN A 43 6.34 11.62 1.12
CA GLN A 43 5.64 11.00 2.23
C GLN A 43 4.13 10.95 1.96
N GLN A 44 3.50 9.87 2.39
CA GLN A 44 2.07 9.69 2.38
C GLN A 44 1.59 9.22 3.75
N ASP A 45 0.61 9.93 4.29
CA ASP A 45 -0.06 9.56 5.54
C ASP A 45 -1.31 8.73 5.23
N TYR A 46 -1.53 7.71 6.05
CA TYR A 46 -2.74 6.89 6.09
C TYR A 46 -3.29 6.89 7.51
N SER A 47 -4.54 7.27 7.67
CA SER A 47 -5.27 7.13 8.93
C SER A 47 -5.89 5.73 9.04
N TRP A 48 -6.40 5.38 10.22
CA TRP A 48 -7.19 4.16 10.39
C TRP A 48 -8.35 4.03 9.38
N ARG A 49 -8.89 5.14 8.86
CA ARG A 49 -9.96 5.14 7.84
C ARG A 49 -9.50 4.67 6.47
N ASP A 50 -8.21 4.75 6.20
CA ASP A 50 -7.62 4.39 4.92
C ASP A 50 -7.18 2.91 4.89
N VAL A 51 -7.19 2.23 6.05
CA VAL A 51 -6.85 0.82 6.17
C VAL A 51 -8.07 -0.03 5.81
N ARG A 52 -7.92 -0.88 4.79
CA ARG A 52 -8.96 -1.82 4.36
C ARG A 52 -8.57 -3.25 4.70
N PHE A 53 -9.17 -3.80 5.76
CA PHE A 53 -8.91 -5.17 6.20
C PHE A 53 -9.53 -6.17 5.24
N GLY A 54 -8.82 -7.26 4.97
CA GLY A 54 -9.32 -8.32 4.09
C GLY A 54 -9.46 -7.90 2.62
N GLU A 55 -8.82 -6.80 2.21
CA GLU A 55 -8.76 -6.39 0.81
C GLU A 55 -7.35 -6.54 0.24
N ARG A 56 -7.27 -6.64 -1.08
CA ARG A 56 -6.03 -6.57 -1.87
C ARG A 56 -6.17 -5.52 -2.96
N PHE A 57 -5.05 -4.98 -3.42
CA PHE A 57 -5.04 -4.18 -4.64
C PHE A 57 -5.44 -5.05 -5.83
N VAL A 58 -6.22 -4.48 -6.75
CA VAL A 58 -6.54 -5.15 -8.02
C VAL A 58 -5.28 -5.29 -8.87
N ASP A 59 -5.26 -6.29 -9.74
CA ASP A 59 -4.20 -6.37 -10.76
C ASP A 59 -4.41 -5.27 -11.81
N ILE A 60 -3.36 -4.50 -12.05
CA ILE A 60 -3.32 -3.39 -13.01
C ILE A 60 -2.45 -3.72 -14.23
N TYR A 61 -1.82 -4.89 -14.26
CA TYR A 61 -1.00 -5.33 -15.37
C TYR A 61 -1.84 -6.12 -16.35
N THR A 62 -1.63 -5.87 -17.65
CA THR A 62 -2.21 -6.66 -18.72
C THR A 62 -1.13 -7.05 -19.71
N GLU A 63 -0.94 -8.35 -19.90
CA GLU A 63 -0.06 -8.88 -20.94
C GLU A 63 -0.71 -8.70 -22.31
N ARG A 64 0.01 -8.09 -23.25
CA ARG A 64 -0.38 -7.95 -24.65
C ARG A 64 0.67 -8.64 -25.54
N GLY A 65 0.62 -9.96 -25.58
CA GLY A 65 1.61 -10.78 -26.29
C GLY A 65 2.88 -11.02 -25.46
N GLU A 66 3.90 -11.64 -26.06
CA GLU A 66 5.04 -12.23 -25.33
C GLU A 66 6.00 -11.20 -24.67
N GLU A 67 5.99 -9.93 -25.07
CA GLU A 67 6.98 -8.93 -24.58
C GLU A 67 6.38 -7.59 -24.11
N GLN A 68 5.05 -7.40 -24.19
CA GLN A 68 4.44 -6.12 -23.85
C GLN A 68 3.53 -6.23 -22.63
N ILE A 69 3.87 -5.48 -21.58
CA ILE A 69 3.04 -5.30 -20.40
C ILE A 69 2.46 -3.88 -20.45
N THR A 70 1.14 -3.78 -20.35
CA THR A 70 0.44 -2.50 -20.15
C THR A 70 0.08 -2.34 -18.69
N VAL A 71 0.18 -1.12 -18.17
CA VAL A 71 -0.20 -0.77 -16.80
C VAL A 71 -1.38 0.20 -16.84
N ASP A 72 -2.48 -0.15 -16.17
CA ASP A 72 -3.65 0.73 -16.02
C ASP A 72 -3.54 1.56 -14.72
N TYR A 73 -2.97 2.76 -14.84
CA TYR A 73 -2.84 3.68 -13.71
C TYR A 73 -4.19 4.23 -13.20
N GLY A 74 -5.28 4.13 -13.97
CA GLY A 74 -6.61 4.53 -13.51
C GLY A 74 -7.11 3.67 -12.35
N ARG A 75 -6.58 2.44 -12.25
CA ARG A 75 -6.96 1.44 -11.26
C ARG A 75 -5.95 1.33 -10.11
N LEU A 76 -4.95 2.21 -10.05
CA LEU A 76 -3.86 2.15 -9.07
C LEU A 76 -4.35 2.14 -7.61
N HIS A 77 -5.48 2.80 -7.34
CA HIS A 77 -6.07 2.88 -6.00
C HIS A 77 -7.22 1.89 -5.76
N GLU A 78 -7.57 1.08 -6.77
CA GLU A 78 -8.64 0.12 -6.66
C GLU A 78 -8.22 -1.08 -5.79
N THR A 79 -9.17 -1.53 -4.99
CA THR A 79 -9.02 -2.64 -4.06
C THR A 79 -10.24 -3.53 -4.14
N GLU A 80 -10.05 -4.82 -3.86
CA GLU A 80 -11.10 -5.84 -3.89
C GLU A 80 -11.00 -6.76 -2.66
N PRO A 81 -12.12 -7.31 -2.17
CA PRO A 81 -12.11 -8.27 -1.08
C PRO A 81 -11.32 -9.54 -1.42
N VAL A 82 -10.56 -10.04 -0.44
CA VAL A 82 -9.94 -11.35 -0.48
C VAL A 82 -10.94 -12.36 0.06
N LEU A 83 -11.45 -13.24 -0.80
CA LEU A 83 -12.31 -14.34 -0.36
C LEU A 83 -11.50 -15.29 0.53
N PRO A 84 -12.05 -15.75 1.68
CA PRO A 84 -11.39 -16.75 2.50
C PRO A 84 -11.22 -18.04 1.70
N SER A 85 -10.00 -18.58 1.72
CA SER A 85 -9.62 -19.87 1.12
C SER A 85 -10.30 -21.05 1.82
#